data_AF-A0A2S7W8B4-F1
#
_entry.id   AF-A0A2S7W8B4-F1
#
_cell.length_a   1.000
_cell.length_b   1.000
_cell.length_c   1.000
_cell.angle_alpha   90.00
_cell.angle_beta   90.00
_cell.angle_gamma   90.00
#
_symmetry.space_group_name_H-M   'P 1'
#
loop_
_entity.id
_entity.type
_entity.pdbx_description
1 polymer ?
#
loop_
_entity_poly.entity_id
_entity_poly.type
_entity_poly.pdbx_seq_one_letter_code
_entity_poly.pdbx_strand_id
1 'polypeptide(L)' 'MKPTNDQYYIQKVLQGDANAFAYLIDAYKNMVFTLALKMTKNREEAEEICQDTFIKAYQNLSKFQGDSKFSTWL' A
#
# COMPACT_ATOMS: atom_id res chain seq x y z
N MET A 1 8.04 -2.92 12.65
CA MET A 1 7.88 -3.17 11.21
C MET A 1 8.19 -4.65 11.00
N LYS A 2 7.21 -5.48 10.59
CA LYS A 2 7.52 -6.87 10.23
C LYS A 2 8.49 -6.83 9.03
N PRO A 3 9.47 -7.74 8.90
CA PRO A 3 10.23 -7.86 7.66
C PRO A 3 9.23 -8.24 6.57
N THR A 4 8.81 -7.27 5.78
CA THR A 4 7.94 -7.53 4.65
C THR A 4 8.79 -8.03 3.51
N ASN A 5 8.49 -9.23 3.04
CA ASN A 5 8.94 -9.66 1.73
C ASN A 5 8.04 -9.01 0.67
N ASP A 6 8.10 -7.68 0.56
CA ASP A 6 7.24 -6.89 -0.33
C ASP A 6 7.29 -7.46 -1.74
N GLN A 7 8.51 -7.72 -2.22
CA GLN A 7 8.74 -8.28 -3.54
C GLN A 7 8.00 -9.61 -3.76
N TYR A 8 7.98 -10.51 -2.76
CA TYR A 8 7.24 -11.77 -2.86
C TYR A 8 5.74 -11.55 -3.01
N TYR A 9 5.14 -10.68 -2.19
CA TYR A 9 3.70 -10.42 -2.27
C TYR A 9 3.34 -9.63 -3.53
N ILE A 10 4.17 -8.68 -3.95
CA ILE A 10 4.00 -7.95 -5.21
C ILE A 10 4.00 -8.94 -6.38
N GLN A 11 4.98 -9.85 -6.46
CA GLN A 11 5.03 -10.86 -7.52
C GLN A 11 3.80 -11.77 -7.51
N LYS A 12 3.30 -12.18 -6.34
CA LYS A 12 2.06 -12.95 -6.23
C LYS A 12 0.86 -12.20 -6.80
N VAL A 13 0.70 -10.92 -6.45
CA VAL A 13 -0.39 -10.09 -6.98
C VAL A 13 -0.28 -9.94 -8.49
N LEU A 14 0.92 -9.70 -9.02
CA LEU A 14 1.16 -9.59 -10.47
C LEU A 14 0.91 -10.92 -11.22
N GLN A 15 1.00 -12.06 -10.53
CA GLN A 15 0.65 -13.39 -11.05
C GLN A 15 -0.86 -13.71 -10.93
N GLY A 16 -1.68 -12.76 -10.44
CA GLY A 16 -3.13 -12.90 -10.34
C GLY A 16 -3.64 -13.29 -8.95
N ASP A 17 -2.77 -13.48 -7.96
CA ASP A 17 -3.19 -13.71 -6.58
C ASP A 17 -3.53 -12.38 -5.89
N ALA A 18 -4.76 -11.89 -6.13
CA ALA A 18 -5.24 -10.64 -5.56
C ALA A 18 -5.22 -10.63 -4.03
N ASN A 19 -5.36 -11.80 -3.38
CA ASN A 19 -5.36 -11.90 -1.91
C ASN A 19 -3.97 -11.60 -1.32
N ALA A 20 -2.91 -11.78 -2.09
CA ALA A 20 -1.55 -11.44 -1.65
C ALA A 20 -1.40 -9.93 -1.39
N PHE A 21 -2.25 -9.07 -1.96
CA PHE A 21 -2.21 -7.63 -1.71
C PHE A 21 -2.61 -7.26 -0.27
N ALA A 22 -3.41 -8.10 0.42
CA ALA A 22 -3.79 -7.89 1.81
C ALA A 22 -2.56 -7.81 2.74
N TYR A 23 -1.49 -8.55 2.43
CA TYR A 23 -0.24 -8.49 3.20
C TYR A 23 0.46 -7.13 3.08
N LEU A 24 0.39 -6.50 1.89
CA LEU A 24 0.90 -5.15 1.67
C LEU A 24 0.02 -4.12 2.40
N ILE A 25 -1.31 -4.25 2.32
CA ILE A 25 -2.23 -3.38 3.06
C ILE A 25 -1.93 -3.45 4.56
N ASP A 26 -1.86 -4.64 5.14
CA ASP A 26 -1.61 -4.81 6.58
C ASP A 26 -0.25 -4.24 7.03
N ALA A 27 0.76 -4.31 6.16
CA ALA A 27 2.07 -3.75 6.44
C ALA A 27 2.09 -2.21 6.43
N TYR A 28 1.32 -1.59 5.55
CA TYR A 28 1.44 -0.15 5.27
C TYR A 28 0.25 0.70 5.72
N LYS A 29 -0.91 0.11 6.04
CA LYS A 29 -2.13 0.87 6.38
C LYS A 29 -1.94 1.87 7.51
N ASN A 30 -1.19 1.49 8.54
CA ASN A 30 -0.91 2.40 9.66
C ASN A 30 -0.03 3.59 9.25
N MET A 31 0.94 3.36 8.35
CA MET A 31 1.83 4.42 7.84
C MET A 31 1.05 5.40 6.98
N VAL A 32 0.30 4.89 6.00
CA VAL A 32 -0.52 5.70 5.08
C VAL A 32 -1.58 6.49 5.86
N PHE A 33 -2.32 5.82 6.75
CA PHE A 33 -3.32 6.47 7.59
C PHE A 33 -2.71 7.56 8.47
N THR A 34 -1.56 7.31 9.10
CA THR A 34 -0.88 8.32 9.93
C THR A 34 -0.46 9.54 9.11
N LEU A 35 0.02 9.34 7.88
CA LEU A 35 0.39 10.44 6.99
C LEU A 35 -0.85 11.25 6.57
N ALA A 36 -1.90 10.56 6.10
CA ALA A 36 -3.16 11.20 5.72
C ALA A 36 -3.76 12.00 6.89
N LEU A 37 -3.80 11.42 8.10
CA LEU A 37 -4.31 12.09 9.29
C LEU A 37 -3.52 13.35 9.65
N LYS A 38 -2.19 13.36 9.45
CA LYS A 38 -1.37 14.57 9.67
C LYS A 38 -1.70 15.68 8.69
N MET A 39 -2.10 15.33 7.46
CA MET A 39 -2.42 16.28 6.39
C MET A 39 -3.84 16.83 6.53
N THR A 40 -4.83 15.96 6.75
CA THR A 40 -6.25 16.34 6.80
C THR A 40 -6.66 16.85 8.18
N LYS A 41 -6.00 16.36 9.25
CA LYS A 41 -6.46 16.51 10.65
C LYS A 41 -7.90 16.03 10.87
N ASN A 42 -8.41 15.20 9.98
CA ASN A 42 -9.74 14.60 10.02
C ASN A 42 -9.59 13.09 9.85
N ARG A 43 -10.18 12.33 10.78
CA ARG A 43 -10.10 10.86 10.78
C ARG A 43 -10.81 10.25 9.58
N GLU A 44 -12.03 10.67 9.29
CA GLU A 44 -12.84 10.09 8.21
C GLU A 44 -12.18 10.34 6.85
N GLU A 45 -11.72 11.57 6.61
CA GLU A 45 -11.00 11.92 5.38
C GLU A 45 -9.67 11.16 5.26
N ALA A 46 -8.99 10.91 6.38
CA ALA A 46 -7.77 10.10 6.38
C ALA A 46 -8.04 8.61 6.09
N GLU A 47 -9.18 8.07 6.54
CA GLU A 47 -9.61 6.70 6.21
C GLU A 47 -9.94 6.59 4.72
N GLU A 48 -10.63 7.58 4.14
CA GLU A 48 -10.94 7.64 2.70
C GLU A 48 -9.65 7.71 1.86
N ILE A 49 -8.74 8.64 2.17
CA ILE A 49 -7.44 8.74 1.48
C ILE A 49 -6.65 7.44 1.58
N CYS A 50 -6.64 6.80 2.75
CA CYS A 50 -5.94 5.54 2.94
C CYS A 50 -6.51 4.44 2.02
N GLN A 51 -7.83 4.33 1.91
CA GLN A 51 -8.48 3.38 1.01
C GLN A 51 -8.14 3.67 -0.45
N ASP A 52 -8.29 4.93 -0.87
CA ASP A 52 -7.98 5.39 -2.23
C ASP A 52 -6.53 5.12 -2.64
N THR A 53 -5.59 5.35 -1.72
CA THR A 53 -4.16 5.06 -1.95
C THR A 53 -3.95 3.58 -2.25
N PHE A 54 -4.55 2.66 -1.48
CA PHE A 54 -4.40 1.23 -1.73
C PHE A 54 -5.11 0.75 -3.00
N ILE A 55 -6.28 1.33 -3.34
CA ILE A 55 -6.97 1.03 -4.60
C ILE A 55 -6.09 1.45 -5.79
N LYS A 56 -5.54 2.66 -5.76
CA LYS A 56 -4.65 3.17 -6.81
C LYS A 56 -3.35 2.37 -6.88
N ALA A 57 -2.79 2.00 -5.74
CA ALA A 57 -1.59 1.17 -5.65
C ALA A 57 -1.84 -0.21 -6.28
N TYR A 58 -2.97 -0.86 -5.99
CA TYR A 58 -3.33 -2.14 -6.61
C TYR A 58 -3.46 -2.02 -8.13
N GLN A 59 -4.21 -1.02 -8.61
CA GLN A 59 -4.43 -0.77 -10.05
C GLN A 59 -3.14 -0.48 -10.81
N ASN A 60 -2.15 0.14 -10.15
CA ASN A 60 -0.88 0.54 -10.77
C ASN A 60 0.29 -0.35 -10.35
N LEU A 61 0.05 -1.46 -9.64
CA LEU A 61 1.11 -2.29 -9.09
C LEU A 61 2.05 -2.83 -10.17
N SER A 62 1.52 -3.12 -11.37
CA SER A 62 2.30 -3.57 -12.53
C SER A 62 3.30 -2.53 -13.04
N LYS A 63 3.14 -1.25 -12.67
CA LYS A 63 4.07 -0.18 -13.01
C LYS A 63 5.21 -0.04 -12.01
N PHE A 64 5.12 -0.67 -10.84
CA PHE A 64 6.19 -0.65 -9.84
C PHE A 64 7.37 -1.51 -10.31
N GLN A 65 8.48 -0.86 -10.65
CA GLN A 65 9.68 -1.51 -11.19
C GLN A 65 10.62 -2.08 -10.10
N GLY A 66 10.39 -1.76 -8.82
CA GLY A 66 11.28 -2.17 -7.73
C GLY A 66 12.53 -1.28 -7.54
N ASP A 67 12.65 -0.16 -8.26
CA ASP A 67 13.78 0.77 -8.14
C ASP A 67 13.82 1.55 -6.81
N SER A 68 12.75 1.46 -6.03
CA SER A 68 12.63 2.07 -4.70
C SER A 68 11.92 1.12 -3.74
N LYS A 69 11.93 1.45 -2.44
CA LYS A 69 11.10 0.73 -1.48
C LYS A 69 9.63 0.90 -1.86
N PHE A 70 8.83 -0.14 -1.71
CA PHE A 70 7.38 -0.04 -1.95
C PHE A 70 6.74 1.07 -1.11
N SER A 71 7.18 1.26 0.14
CA SER A 71 6.75 2.37 1.01
C SER A 71 7.05 3.78 0.49
N THR A 72 8.00 3.93 -0.43
CA THR A 72 8.36 5.20 -1.06
C THR A 72 7.54 5.44 -2.32
N TRP A 73 7.14 4.38 -3.01
CA TRP A 73 6.27 4.44 -4.18
C TRP A 73 4.80 4.60 -3.81
N LEU A 74 4.38 4.02 -2.69
CA LEU A 74 3.05 4.09 -2.10
C LEU A 74 2.74 5.49 -1.54
#